data_AF-A0A6I5NME7-F1
#
_entry.id   AF-A0A6I5NME7-F1
#
_cell.length_a   1.000
_cell.length_b   1.000
_cell.length_c   1.000
_cell.angle_alpha   90.00
_cell.angle_beta   90.00
_cell.angle_gamma   90.00
#
_symmetry.space_group_name_H-M   'P 1'
#
loop_
_entity.id
_entity.type
_entity.pdbx_description
1 polymer ?
#
loop_
_entity_poly.entity_id
_entity_poly.type
_entity_poly.pdbx_seq_one_letter_code
_entity_poly.pdbx_strand_id
1 'polypeptide(L)'
;MLVQLSIPSLARMRAAKNFSDLWHSLNNDEGFELRHLYQEATDHALEFKFEHGTDEDWEKMHELYNTLERVVDIFNDKLSDSRSEEEINYSQLEEAVWEGLEVDTGFNKVVVDAALSQLRESSFYEQDCPLIRATTVPNPSALDERKFNVFISYRTRDYLLQARQLADDLVRHGLRVWLDEQVIGDLRGGKVVKEDLSRILNNAVANSACTIVFNTAMSVAENPPWMTDEEALASGHVMHGPDGNLISWDWQVKEIMASTRGLAIHDQFIALFDYSGMAHVKWISLRAEEKIIDGVIRGLKMLNVC
;
A
#
# COMPACT_ATOMS: atom_id res chain seq x y z
N MET A 1 -7.85 -17.52 7.25
CA MET A 1 -7.62 -16.12 7.65
C MET A 1 -6.13 -15.87 7.50
N LEU A 2 -5.72 -14.68 7.09
CA LEU A 2 -4.30 -14.32 7.03
C LEU A 2 -3.95 -13.60 8.32
N VAL A 3 -2.73 -13.79 8.81
CA VAL A 3 -2.22 -13.03 9.96
C VAL A 3 -1.39 -11.88 9.42
N GLN A 4 -1.59 -10.68 9.96
CA GLN A 4 -0.84 -9.48 9.62
C GLN A 4 -0.36 -8.79 10.89
N LEU A 5 0.90 -8.35 10.90
CA LEU A 5 1.46 -7.49 11.93
C LEU A 5 1.24 -6.01 11.58
N SER A 6 0.98 -5.20 12.60
CA SER A 6 0.81 -3.75 12.45
C SER A 6 1.39 -3.00 13.65
N ILE A 7 1.78 -1.74 13.44
CA ILE A 7 2.21 -0.82 14.50
C ILE A 7 1.26 0.39 14.49
N PRO A 8 0.13 0.36 15.22
CA PRO A 8 -0.90 1.39 15.13
C PRO A 8 -0.44 2.80 15.50
N SER A 9 0.65 2.90 16.27
CA SER A 9 1.24 4.15 16.73
C SER A 9 2.37 4.68 15.84
N LEU A 10 2.81 3.95 14.80
CA LEU A 10 4.00 4.29 14.02
C LEU A 10 3.97 5.71 13.43
N ALA A 11 2.85 6.11 12.84
CA ALA A 11 2.69 7.45 12.30
C ALA A 11 2.81 8.55 13.37
N ARG A 12 2.28 8.28 14.59
CA ARG A 12 2.37 9.19 15.73
C ARG A 12 3.79 9.26 16.30
N MET A 13 4.52 8.15 16.29
CA MET A 13 5.94 8.08 16.70
C MET A 13 6.81 8.89 15.74
N ARG A 14 6.61 8.75 14.42
CA ARG A 14 7.34 9.49 13.39
C ARG A 14 7.12 11.00 13.43
N ALA A 15 5.90 11.41 13.78
CA ALA A 15 5.57 12.83 13.87
C ALA A 15 6.16 13.52 15.11
N ALA A 16 6.60 12.76 16.11
CA ALA A 16 7.20 13.31 17.32
C ALA A 16 8.56 13.97 17.01
N LYS A 17 8.79 15.17 17.56
CA LYS A 17 10.03 15.92 17.32
C LYS A 17 11.06 15.78 18.44
N ASN A 18 10.62 15.27 19.59
CA ASN A 18 11.43 15.03 20.78
C ASN A 18 10.74 13.98 21.68
N PHE A 19 11.42 13.56 22.73
CA PHE A 19 10.94 12.57 23.69
C PHE A 19 9.64 12.94 24.42
N SER A 20 9.43 14.23 24.70
CA SER A 20 8.18 14.71 25.33
C SER A 20 7.01 14.54 24.36
N ASP A 21 7.17 14.96 23.11
CA ASP A 21 6.15 14.79 22.06
C ASP A 21 5.83 13.31 21.84
N LEU A 22 6.86 12.46 21.83
CA LEU A 22 6.72 11.01 21.68
C LEU A 22 5.90 10.41 22.82
N TRP A 23 6.25 10.70 24.07
CA TRP A 23 5.50 10.17 25.22
C TRP A 23 4.03 10.55 25.16
N HIS A 24 3.72 11.79 24.77
CA HIS A 24 2.35 12.27 24.65
C HIS A 24 1.59 11.75 23.42
N SER A 25 2.28 11.17 22.44
CA SER A 25 1.67 10.58 21.25
C SER A 25 1.34 9.09 21.41
N LEU A 26 1.82 8.48 22.48
CA LEU A 26 1.64 7.06 22.84
C LEU A 26 0.70 6.90 24.04
N ASN A 27 0.04 5.74 24.14
CA ASN A 27 -0.54 5.33 25.42
C ASN A 27 0.56 4.79 26.35
N ASN A 28 0.25 4.61 27.64
CA ASN A 28 1.24 4.19 28.63
C ASN A 28 1.90 2.86 28.25
N ASP A 29 1.12 1.88 27.79
CA ASP A 29 1.61 0.54 27.48
C ASP A 29 2.53 0.59 26.25
N GLU A 30 2.12 1.31 25.19
CA GLU A 30 2.95 1.58 24.00
C GLU A 30 4.28 2.25 24.38
N GLY A 31 4.24 3.23 25.28
CA GLY A 31 5.43 3.95 25.75
C GLY A 31 6.37 3.08 26.59
N PHE A 32 5.82 2.24 27.47
CA PHE A 32 6.60 1.30 28.28
C PHE A 32 7.27 0.23 27.42
N GLU A 33 6.54 -0.32 26.46
CA GLU A 33 7.05 -1.34 25.54
C GLU A 33 8.17 -0.78 24.67
N LEU A 34 7.94 0.40 24.07
CA LEU A 34 8.95 1.05 23.24
C LEU A 34 10.26 1.30 24.02
N ARG A 35 10.13 1.70 25.28
CA ARG A 35 11.28 1.89 26.18
C ARG A 35 11.97 0.57 26.51
N HIS A 36 11.21 -0.51 26.69
CA HIS A 36 11.77 -1.83 26.95
C HIS A 36 12.59 -2.33 25.76
N LEU A 37 12.04 -2.25 24.54
CA LEU A 37 12.75 -2.61 23.31
C LEU A 37 14.02 -1.77 23.13
N TYR A 38 13.94 -0.47 23.40
CA TYR A 38 15.10 0.43 23.36
C TYR A 38 16.18 -0.01 24.35
N GLN A 39 15.81 -0.29 25.60
CA GLN A 39 16.73 -0.71 26.64
C GLN A 39 17.40 -2.04 26.31
N GLU A 40 16.65 -3.03 25.81
CA GLU A 40 17.21 -4.32 25.41
C GLU A 40 18.17 -4.22 24.22
N ALA A 41 17.88 -3.31 23.28
CA ALA A 41 18.71 -3.16 22.09
C ALA A 41 20.01 -2.37 22.33
N THR A 42 20.02 -1.49 23.34
CA THR A 42 21.12 -0.53 23.57
C THR A 42 21.85 -0.72 24.90
N ASP A 43 21.36 -1.59 25.78
CA ASP A 43 21.74 -1.68 27.20
C ASP A 43 21.60 -0.35 27.98
N HIS A 44 20.91 0.64 27.41
CA HIS A 44 20.69 1.96 28.00
C HIS A 44 19.24 2.15 28.44
N ALA A 45 19.02 2.36 29.74
CA ALA A 45 17.71 2.55 30.31
C ALA A 45 17.31 4.04 30.31
N LEU A 46 16.33 4.40 29.48
CA LEU A 46 15.67 5.70 29.56
C LEU A 46 14.73 5.73 30.79
N GLU A 47 14.62 6.87 31.47
CA GLU A 47 13.76 6.98 32.65
C GLU A 47 12.27 7.03 32.28
N PHE A 48 11.39 7.24 33.27
CA PHE A 48 9.96 7.38 33.02
C PHE A 48 9.71 8.56 32.05
N LYS A 49 8.82 8.38 31.07
CA LYS A 49 8.55 9.35 29.98
C LYS A 49 9.77 9.73 29.14
N PHE A 50 10.78 8.87 29.09
CA PHE A 50 12.05 9.16 28.40
C PHE A 50 12.77 10.40 28.95
N GLU A 51 12.57 10.70 30.24
CA GLU A 51 13.30 11.76 30.93
C GLU A 51 14.82 11.53 30.82
N HIS A 52 15.58 12.62 30.71
CA HIS A 52 17.03 12.63 30.54
C HIS A 52 17.59 12.04 29.24
N GLY A 53 16.75 11.68 28.26
CA GLY A 53 17.21 11.27 26.94
C GLY A 53 18.06 12.35 26.26
N THR A 54 19.20 11.94 25.71
CA THR A 54 20.14 12.79 24.97
C THR A 54 19.78 12.87 23.49
N ASP A 55 20.45 13.76 22.74
CA ASP A 55 20.31 13.81 21.27
C ASP A 55 20.75 12.49 20.61
N GLU A 56 21.76 11.82 21.16
CA GLU A 56 22.20 10.49 20.71
C GLU A 56 21.12 9.44 20.96
N ASP A 57 20.43 9.50 22.10
CA ASP A 57 19.34 8.57 22.40
C ASP A 57 18.16 8.80 21.45
N TRP A 58 17.91 10.06 21.08
CA TRP A 58 16.87 10.42 20.12
C TRP A 58 17.16 9.86 18.72
N GLU A 59 18.41 9.94 18.26
CA GLU A 59 18.84 9.33 16.99
C GLU A 59 18.65 7.81 17.00
N LYS A 60 19.09 7.13 18.07
CA LYS A 60 18.88 5.69 18.26
C LYS A 60 17.41 5.31 18.34
N MET A 61 16.58 6.17 18.92
CA MET A 61 15.14 5.96 18.98
C MET A 61 14.50 6.01 17.57
N HIS A 62 14.96 6.91 16.70
CA HIS A 62 14.55 6.89 15.28
C HIS A 62 15.00 5.63 14.55
N GLU A 63 16.21 5.14 14.84
CA GLU A 63 16.69 3.86 14.30
C GLU A 63 15.78 2.69 14.71
N LEU A 64 15.33 2.67 15.97
CA LEU A 64 14.36 1.69 16.46
C LEU A 64 13.03 1.77 15.68
N TYR A 65 12.50 2.96 15.36
CA TYR A 65 11.25 3.10 14.60
C TYR A 65 11.36 2.56 13.18
N ASN A 66 12.47 2.88 12.53
CA ASN A 66 12.73 2.41 11.17
C ASN A 66 12.94 0.90 11.15
N THR A 67 13.58 0.36 12.19
CA THR A 67 13.72 -1.08 12.39
C THR A 67 12.36 -1.76 12.60
N LEU A 68 11.51 -1.20 13.47
CA LEU A 68 10.14 -1.66 13.72
C LEU A 68 9.34 -1.78 12.42
N GLU A 69 9.29 -0.71 11.62
CA GLU A 69 8.56 -0.73 10.35
C GLU A 69 9.15 -1.78 9.39
N ARG A 70 10.46 -1.76 9.18
CA ARG A 70 11.14 -2.68 8.25
C ARG A 70 10.90 -4.13 8.62
N VAL A 71 11.04 -4.48 9.90
CA VAL A 71 10.82 -5.86 10.36
C VAL A 71 9.37 -6.28 10.14
N VAL A 72 8.40 -5.43 10.49
CA VAL A 72 6.97 -5.71 10.27
C VAL A 72 6.64 -5.88 8.79
N ASP A 73 7.22 -5.06 7.91
CA ASP A 73 7.04 -5.20 6.46
C ASP A 73 7.58 -6.53 5.93
N ILE A 74 8.78 -6.94 6.36
CA ILE A 74 9.36 -8.24 5.98
C ILE A 74 8.50 -9.40 6.51
N PHE A 75 8.06 -9.33 7.77
CA PHE A 75 7.15 -10.34 8.32
C PHE A 75 5.87 -10.45 7.49
N ASN A 76 5.23 -9.33 7.16
CA ASN A 76 4.00 -9.32 6.39
C ASN A 76 4.19 -9.85 4.97
N ASP A 77 5.32 -9.55 4.32
CA ASP A 77 5.69 -10.14 3.02
C ASP A 77 5.74 -11.67 3.12
N LYS A 78 6.46 -12.21 4.10
CA LYS A 78 6.59 -13.66 4.31
C LYS A 78 5.30 -14.34 4.77
N LEU A 79 4.50 -13.66 5.59
CA LEU A 79 3.18 -14.16 6.00
C LEU A 79 2.20 -14.20 4.83
N SER A 80 2.35 -13.32 3.83
CA SER A 80 1.49 -13.31 2.65
C SER A 80 1.67 -14.55 1.76
N ASP A 81 2.84 -15.20 1.82
CA ASP A 81 3.12 -16.47 1.14
C ASP A 81 2.44 -17.67 1.82
N SER A 82 2.05 -17.52 3.09
CA SER A 82 1.41 -18.58 3.89
C SER A 82 -0.10 -18.64 3.63
N ARG A 83 -0.64 -19.83 3.32
CA ARG A 83 -2.08 -19.97 2.96
C ARG A 83 -3.02 -19.95 4.18
N SER A 84 -2.50 -20.23 5.38
CA SER A 84 -3.24 -20.15 6.64
C SER A 84 -2.33 -20.04 7.86
N GLU A 85 -2.87 -19.58 8.99
CA GLU A 85 -2.19 -19.49 10.29
C GLU A 85 -1.68 -20.87 10.80
N GLU A 86 -2.43 -21.94 10.53
CA GLU A 86 -2.06 -23.32 10.91
C GLU A 86 -0.82 -23.84 10.16
N GLU A 87 -0.40 -23.16 9.09
CA GLU A 87 0.75 -23.53 8.26
C GLU A 87 2.01 -22.68 8.57
N ILE A 88 1.94 -21.71 9.49
CA ILE A 88 3.09 -20.84 9.78
C ILE A 88 4.16 -21.64 10.54
N ASN A 89 5.26 -21.94 9.86
CA ASN A 89 6.46 -22.45 10.50
C ASN A 89 7.30 -21.27 11.02
N TYR A 90 7.14 -20.95 12.31
CA TYR A 90 7.82 -19.81 12.93
C TYR A 90 9.34 -19.82 12.79
N SER A 91 9.98 -21.00 12.78
CA SER A 91 11.44 -21.08 12.60
C SER A 91 11.88 -20.73 11.18
N GLN A 92 11.11 -21.15 10.17
CA GLN A 92 11.37 -20.76 8.77
C GLN A 92 11.04 -19.29 8.53
N LEU A 93 10.01 -18.78 9.18
CA LEU A 93 9.64 -17.37 9.11
C LEU A 93 10.73 -16.49 9.72
N GLU A 94 11.24 -16.86 10.90
CA GLU A 94 12.37 -16.18 11.56
C GLU A 94 13.62 -16.17 10.67
N GLU A 95 14.01 -17.32 10.12
CA GLU A 95 15.15 -17.43 9.19
C GLU A 95 14.97 -16.53 7.95
N ALA A 96 13.80 -16.55 7.32
CA ALA A 96 13.51 -15.74 6.15
C ALA A 96 13.48 -14.23 6.44
N VAL A 97 13.06 -13.83 7.65
CA VAL A 97 13.11 -12.43 8.10
C VAL A 97 14.56 -11.99 8.29
N TRP A 98 15.38 -12.83 8.94
CA TRP A 98 16.81 -12.56 9.12
C TRP A 98 17.57 -12.47 7.79
N GLU A 99 17.23 -13.29 6.80
CA GLU A 99 17.80 -13.18 5.45
C GLU A 99 17.45 -11.84 4.78
N GLY A 100 16.26 -11.28 5.06
CA GLY A 100 15.85 -9.95 4.57
C GLY A 100 16.50 -8.79 5.32
N LEU A 101 16.96 -9.02 6.55
CA LEU A 101 17.67 -8.04 7.36
C LEU A 101 19.17 -8.19 7.09
N GLU A 102 19.69 -7.46 6.10
CA GLU A 102 21.07 -7.54 5.61
C GLU A 102 22.19 -7.43 6.68
N VAL A 103 21.87 -6.97 7.90
CA VAL A 103 22.81 -6.77 9.02
C VAL A 103 22.17 -7.25 10.33
N ASP A 104 22.91 -7.99 11.15
CA ASP A 104 22.52 -8.31 12.53
C ASP A 104 22.86 -7.13 13.45
N THR A 105 21.83 -6.47 13.99
CA THR A 105 21.94 -5.36 14.95
C THR A 105 21.13 -5.66 16.19
N GLY A 106 21.49 -5.05 17.33
CA GLY A 106 20.74 -5.19 18.57
C GLY A 106 19.26 -4.84 18.40
N PHE A 107 18.96 -3.78 17.64
CA PHE A 107 17.59 -3.40 17.29
C PHE A 107 16.86 -4.45 16.46
N ASN A 108 17.51 -5.00 15.42
CA ASN A 108 16.89 -6.03 14.58
C ASN A 108 16.50 -7.24 15.43
N LYS A 109 17.40 -7.70 16.30
CA LYS A 109 17.15 -8.86 17.15
C LYS A 109 15.95 -8.66 18.06
N VAL A 110 15.95 -7.57 18.83
CA VAL A 110 14.89 -7.30 19.81
C VAL A 110 13.54 -7.10 19.13
N VAL A 111 13.50 -6.43 17.97
CA VAL A 111 12.25 -6.23 17.23
C VAL A 111 11.75 -7.54 16.59
N VAL A 112 12.63 -8.38 16.05
CA VAL A 112 12.26 -9.70 15.51
C VAL A 112 11.71 -10.60 16.63
N ASP A 113 12.36 -10.63 17.78
CA ASP A 113 11.91 -11.41 18.95
C ASP A 113 10.54 -10.94 19.44
N ALA A 114 10.31 -9.62 19.50
CA ALA A 114 9.01 -9.04 19.86
C ALA A 114 7.91 -9.39 18.85
N ALA A 115 8.18 -9.26 17.55
CA ALA A 115 7.25 -9.60 16.48
C ALA A 115 6.88 -11.10 16.48
N LEU A 116 7.86 -11.99 16.66
CA LEU A 116 7.62 -13.44 16.78
C LEU A 116 6.82 -13.79 18.01
N SER A 117 7.11 -13.16 19.15
CA SER A 117 6.37 -13.39 20.39
C SER A 117 4.89 -13.04 20.19
N GLN A 118 4.61 -11.92 19.52
CA GLN A 118 3.23 -11.55 19.18
C GLN A 118 2.54 -12.52 18.23
N LEU A 119 3.22 -13.01 17.20
CA LEU A 119 2.64 -14.01 16.30
C LEU A 119 2.43 -15.37 16.97
N ARG A 120 3.20 -15.72 18.01
CA ARG A 120 3.04 -16.96 18.78
C ARG A 120 1.91 -16.83 19.80
N GLU A 121 1.84 -15.70 20.51
CA GLU A 121 0.90 -15.48 21.61
C GLU A 121 -0.53 -15.19 21.14
N SER A 122 -0.70 -14.61 19.94
CA SER A 122 -2.01 -14.42 19.31
C SER A 122 -2.81 -15.71 19.16
N SER A 123 -2.14 -16.87 19.19
CA SER A 123 -2.77 -18.18 19.08
C SER A 123 -3.22 -18.78 20.43
N PHE A 124 -2.77 -18.26 21.59
CA PHE A 124 -3.06 -18.91 22.89
C PHE A 124 -3.39 -18.01 24.10
N TYR A 125 -2.94 -16.74 24.22
CA TYR A 125 -3.24 -15.90 25.41
C TYR A 125 -3.21 -14.37 25.16
N GLU A 126 -4.05 -13.62 25.89
CA GLU A 126 -4.18 -12.13 25.91
C GLU A 126 -2.95 -11.42 26.54
N GLN A 127 -1.75 -11.63 26.02
CA GLN A 127 -0.64 -10.69 26.25
C GLN A 127 -0.51 -9.79 25.02
N ASP A 128 -1.23 -8.68 25.06
CA ASP A 128 -1.14 -7.63 24.06
C ASP A 128 0.25 -6.98 24.17
N CYS A 129 1.15 -7.20 23.20
CA CYS A 129 2.18 -6.20 22.95
C CYS A 129 1.44 -5.00 22.37
N PRO A 130 1.35 -3.88 23.10
CA PRO A 130 0.53 -2.75 22.69
C PRO A 130 1.08 -2.09 21.41
N LEU A 131 2.38 -2.26 21.17
CA LEU A 131 3.15 -1.63 20.11
C LEU A 131 3.08 -2.40 18.78
N ILE A 132 3.32 -3.72 18.79
CA ILE A 132 3.18 -4.59 17.61
C ILE A 132 1.95 -5.46 17.79
N ARG A 133 0.99 -5.38 16.85
CA ARG A 133 -0.25 -6.14 16.94
C ARG A 133 -0.39 -7.12 15.81
N ALA A 134 -0.54 -8.39 16.17
CA ALA A 134 -0.99 -9.43 15.25
C ALA A 134 -2.51 -9.35 15.11
N THR A 135 -2.98 -9.23 13.87
CA THR A 135 -4.41 -9.22 13.55
C THR A 135 -4.71 -10.29 12.51
N THR A 136 -5.76 -11.07 12.75
CA THR A 136 -6.30 -11.96 11.73
C THR A 136 -7.18 -11.14 10.80
N VAL A 137 -6.71 -10.97 9.57
CA VAL A 137 -7.49 -10.37 8.50
C VAL A 137 -8.23 -11.48 7.75
N PRO A 138 -9.49 -11.24 7.35
CA PRO A 138 -10.17 -12.15 6.43
C PRO A 138 -9.26 -12.37 5.23
N ASN A 139 -9.07 -13.62 4.81
CA ASN A 139 -8.44 -13.86 3.51
C ASN A 139 -9.35 -13.16 2.50
N PRO A 140 -8.88 -12.18 1.70
CA PRO A 140 -9.80 -11.42 0.88
C PRO A 140 -10.59 -12.38 0.03
N SER A 141 -11.88 -12.06 -0.11
CA SER A 141 -12.79 -12.68 -1.06
C SER A 141 -12.00 -13.00 -2.33
N ALA A 142 -11.99 -14.29 -2.73
CA ALA A 142 -11.13 -14.84 -3.76
C ALA A 142 -10.83 -13.81 -4.87
N LEU A 143 -9.55 -13.51 -5.08
CA LEU A 143 -9.09 -12.59 -6.12
C LEU A 143 -9.82 -12.89 -7.44
N ASP A 144 -10.20 -11.84 -8.19
CA ASP A 144 -11.02 -12.00 -9.38
C ASP A 144 -10.22 -12.68 -10.50
N GLU A 145 -10.41 -13.98 -10.68
CA GLU A 145 -9.73 -14.78 -11.71
C GLU A 145 -10.27 -14.49 -13.13
N ARG A 146 -11.34 -13.70 -13.27
CA ARG A 146 -11.90 -13.37 -14.58
C ARG A 146 -10.89 -12.53 -15.37
N LYS A 147 -10.74 -12.86 -16.66
CA LYS A 147 -9.96 -12.02 -17.58
C LYS A 147 -10.78 -10.82 -18.04
N PHE A 148 -10.18 -9.65 -18.05
CA PHE A 148 -10.76 -8.41 -18.52
C PHE A 148 -10.05 -7.93 -19.79
N ASN A 149 -10.79 -7.21 -20.64
CA ASN A 149 -10.19 -6.52 -21.77
C ASN A 149 -9.50 -5.24 -21.28
N VAL A 150 -10.14 -4.54 -20.34
CA VAL A 150 -9.74 -3.21 -19.90
C VAL A 150 -9.85 -3.08 -18.39
N PHE A 151 -8.80 -2.54 -17.77
CA PHE A 151 -8.82 -1.96 -16.43
C PHE A 151 -8.88 -0.44 -16.55
N ILE A 152 -9.76 0.24 -15.79
CA ILE A 152 -9.85 1.70 -15.79
C ILE A 152 -9.39 2.27 -14.45
N SER A 153 -8.34 3.09 -14.51
CA SER A 153 -7.78 3.84 -13.39
C SER A 153 -8.08 5.33 -13.53
N TYR A 154 -8.49 5.99 -12.45
CA TYR A 154 -8.68 7.44 -12.42
C TYR A 154 -8.20 8.03 -11.09
N ARG A 155 -7.41 9.09 -11.15
CA ARG A 155 -6.69 9.62 -9.99
C ARG A 155 -7.57 10.35 -8.96
N THR A 156 -8.58 11.08 -9.43
CA THR A 156 -9.42 11.94 -8.59
C THR A 156 -10.91 11.66 -8.84
N ARG A 157 -11.74 11.94 -7.83
CA ARG A 157 -13.21 11.78 -7.95
C ARG A 157 -13.81 12.62 -9.07
N ASP A 158 -13.15 13.68 -9.52
CA ASP A 158 -13.62 14.52 -10.63
C ASP A 158 -13.72 13.73 -11.94
N TYR A 159 -12.87 12.71 -12.12
CA TYR A 159 -12.90 11.84 -13.29
C TYR A 159 -13.85 10.65 -13.13
N LEU A 160 -14.43 10.41 -11.95
CA LEU A 160 -15.27 9.25 -11.67
C LEU A 160 -16.45 9.14 -12.64
N LEU A 161 -17.15 10.24 -12.89
CA LEU A 161 -18.29 10.27 -13.80
C LEU A 161 -17.87 9.92 -15.24
N GLN A 162 -16.71 10.40 -15.68
CA GLN A 162 -16.18 10.15 -17.02
C GLN A 162 -15.67 8.71 -17.15
N ALA A 163 -14.98 8.19 -16.13
CA ALA A 163 -14.51 6.82 -16.06
C ALA A 163 -15.68 5.83 -16.08
N ARG A 164 -16.75 6.11 -15.32
CA ARG A 164 -17.97 5.30 -15.32
C ARG A 164 -18.68 5.34 -16.68
N GLN A 165 -18.82 6.53 -17.27
CA GLN A 165 -19.41 6.65 -18.61
C GLN A 165 -18.60 5.89 -19.67
N LEU A 166 -17.27 5.98 -19.62
CA LEU A 166 -16.38 5.23 -20.51
C LEU A 166 -16.52 3.72 -20.29
N ALA A 167 -16.59 3.26 -19.03
CA ALA A 167 -16.80 1.85 -18.71
C ALA A 167 -18.11 1.33 -19.33
N ASP A 168 -19.21 2.06 -19.14
CA ASP A 168 -20.51 1.71 -19.71
C ASP A 168 -20.47 1.65 -21.25
N ASP A 169 -19.81 2.62 -21.88
CA ASP A 169 -19.64 2.65 -23.34
C ASP A 169 -18.80 1.47 -23.83
N LEU A 170 -17.68 1.15 -23.19
CA LEU A 170 -16.83 0.00 -23.53
C LEU A 170 -17.58 -1.34 -23.36
N VAL A 171 -18.40 -1.47 -22.30
CA VAL A 171 -19.28 -2.64 -22.10
C VAL A 171 -20.32 -2.75 -23.22
N ARG A 172 -20.93 -1.63 -23.66
CA ARG A 172 -21.83 -1.62 -24.83
C ARG A 172 -21.13 -2.04 -26.12
N HIS A 173 -19.83 -1.81 -26.22
CA HIS A 173 -18.97 -2.32 -27.30
C HIS A 173 -18.54 -3.79 -27.14
N GLY A 174 -19.05 -4.50 -26.12
CA GLY A 174 -18.81 -5.93 -25.90
C GLY A 174 -17.51 -6.24 -25.16
N LEU A 175 -16.87 -5.25 -24.54
CA LEU A 175 -15.64 -5.44 -23.78
C LEU A 175 -15.96 -5.75 -22.30
N ARG A 176 -15.12 -6.58 -21.69
CA ARG A 176 -15.12 -6.79 -20.24
C ARG A 176 -14.25 -5.73 -19.59
N VAL A 177 -14.86 -4.91 -18.74
CA VAL A 177 -14.21 -3.77 -18.09
C VAL A 177 -14.16 -4.02 -16.59
N TRP A 178 -13.02 -3.73 -15.99
CA TRP A 178 -12.84 -3.65 -14.54
C TRP A 178 -12.74 -2.18 -14.14
N LEU A 179 -13.59 -1.76 -13.20
CA LEU A 179 -13.61 -0.40 -12.63
C LEU A 179 -13.66 -0.51 -11.11
N ASP A 180 -12.73 0.16 -10.43
CA ASP A 180 -12.53 0.08 -8.98
C ASP A 180 -13.79 0.41 -8.18
N GLU A 181 -14.62 1.35 -8.63
CA GLU A 181 -15.81 1.80 -7.91
C GLU A 181 -16.82 0.66 -7.73
N GLN A 182 -16.94 -0.22 -8.71
CA GLN A 182 -17.87 -1.36 -8.65
C GLN A 182 -17.43 -2.35 -7.56
N VAL A 183 -16.13 -2.54 -7.41
CA VAL A 183 -15.56 -3.50 -6.45
C VAL A 183 -15.43 -2.87 -5.05
N ILE A 184 -14.90 -1.64 -4.96
CA ILE A 184 -14.78 -0.88 -3.72
C ILE A 184 -16.16 -0.58 -3.15
N GLY A 185 -17.17 -0.34 -4.00
CA GLY A 185 -18.56 -0.16 -3.60
C GLY A 185 -19.14 -1.38 -2.88
N ASP A 186 -18.90 -2.58 -3.40
CA ASP A 186 -19.31 -3.85 -2.79
C ASP A 186 -18.54 -4.15 -1.50
N LEU A 187 -17.30 -3.67 -1.41
CA LEU A 187 -16.45 -3.79 -0.22
C LEU A 187 -16.84 -2.84 0.93
N ARG A 188 -17.75 -1.88 0.72
CA ARG A 188 -18.19 -0.91 1.76
C ARG A 188 -18.87 -1.55 2.98
N GLY A 189 -19.18 -2.84 2.93
CA GLY A 189 -19.69 -3.60 4.08
C GLY A 189 -18.61 -4.19 5.00
N GLY A 190 -17.32 -4.17 4.61
CA GLY A 190 -16.21 -4.76 5.36
C GLY A 190 -15.03 -3.80 5.56
N LYS A 191 -14.28 -3.97 6.65
CA LYS A 191 -12.98 -3.31 6.83
C LYS A 191 -11.99 -3.88 5.82
N VAL A 192 -11.84 -3.26 4.65
CA VAL A 192 -10.77 -3.60 3.71
C VAL A 192 -9.50 -2.93 4.19
N VAL A 193 -8.50 -3.74 4.49
CA VAL A 193 -7.17 -3.26 4.90
C VAL A 193 -6.43 -2.79 3.63
N LYS A 194 -5.58 -1.78 3.79
CA LYS A 194 -4.80 -1.13 2.71
C LYS A 194 -4.06 -2.13 1.80
N GLU A 195 -3.51 -3.18 2.39
CA GLU A 195 -2.77 -4.23 1.68
C GLU A 195 -3.68 -5.07 0.78
N ASP A 196 -4.93 -5.31 1.19
CA ASP A 196 -5.92 -6.03 0.38
C ASP A 196 -6.35 -5.24 -0.85
N LEU A 197 -6.52 -3.92 -0.72
CA LEU A 197 -6.85 -3.10 -1.89
C LEU A 197 -5.72 -3.11 -2.91
N SER A 198 -4.47 -2.95 -2.46
CA SER A 198 -3.30 -3.00 -3.33
C SER A 198 -3.22 -4.34 -4.07
N ARG A 199 -3.51 -5.45 -3.37
CA ARG A 199 -3.53 -6.80 -3.96
C ARG A 199 -4.65 -6.99 -4.96
N ILE A 200 -5.86 -6.49 -4.66
CA ILE A 200 -7.02 -6.53 -5.56
C ILE A 200 -6.75 -5.72 -6.83
N LEU A 201 -6.21 -4.50 -6.70
CA LEU A 201 -5.88 -3.65 -7.85
C LEU A 201 -4.79 -4.28 -8.73
N ASN A 202 -3.71 -4.80 -8.12
CA ASN A 202 -2.66 -5.49 -8.86
C ASN A 202 -3.20 -6.74 -9.58
N ASN A 203 -4.08 -7.50 -8.93
CA ASN A 203 -4.73 -8.65 -9.56
C ASN A 203 -5.61 -8.24 -10.75
N ALA A 204 -6.38 -7.16 -10.61
CA ALA A 204 -7.24 -6.63 -11.66
C ALA A 204 -6.42 -6.14 -12.87
N VAL A 205 -5.30 -5.45 -12.62
CA VAL A 205 -4.34 -5.03 -13.67
C VAL A 205 -3.75 -6.26 -14.37
N ALA A 206 -3.25 -7.24 -13.63
CA ALA A 206 -2.65 -8.45 -14.18
C ALA A 206 -3.64 -9.32 -14.99
N ASN A 207 -4.93 -9.27 -14.64
CA ASN A 207 -5.99 -9.96 -15.36
C ASN A 207 -6.60 -9.13 -16.50
N SER A 208 -6.14 -7.90 -16.71
CA SER A 208 -6.60 -7.01 -17.78
C SER A 208 -5.62 -6.98 -18.94
N ALA A 209 -6.13 -7.03 -20.17
CA ALA A 209 -5.29 -6.92 -21.35
C ALA A 209 -4.72 -5.50 -21.54
N CYS A 210 -5.38 -4.46 -21.02
CA CYS A 210 -5.00 -3.07 -21.19
C CYS A 210 -5.46 -2.21 -20.01
N THR A 211 -4.65 -1.23 -19.62
CA THR A 211 -5.00 -0.26 -18.58
C THR A 211 -5.28 1.11 -19.18
N ILE A 212 -6.46 1.65 -18.93
CA ILE A 212 -6.84 3.02 -19.31
C ILE A 212 -6.70 3.91 -18.09
N VAL A 213 -6.05 5.05 -18.25
CA VAL A 213 -5.70 5.94 -17.16
C VAL A 213 -6.20 7.35 -17.44
N PHE A 214 -6.99 7.90 -16.53
CA PHE A 214 -7.38 9.30 -16.54
C PHE A 214 -6.37 10.14 -15.75
N ASN A 215 -5.95 11.27 -16.35
CA ASN A 215 -5.07 12.29 -15.76
C ASN A 215 -3.69 11.75 -15.32
N THR A 216 -2.87 11.38 -16.30
CA THR A 216 -1.48 10.95 -16.09
C THR A 216 -0.55 12.12 -15.79
N ALA A 217 -0.59 12.64 -14.57
CA ALA A 217 0.59 13.29 -14.01
C ALA A 217 1.46 12.20 -13.37
N MET A 218 2.45 11.69 -14.13
CA MET A 218 3.50 10.83 -13.56
C MET A 218 4.40 11.70 -12.68
N SER A 219 4.07 11.83 -11.40
CA SER A 219 5.02 12.33 -10.40
C SER A 219 5.46 11.18 -9.49
N VAL A 220 6.64 11.35 -8.90
CA VAL A 220 7.48 10.35 -8.24
C VAL A 220 6.72 9.61 -7.12
N ALA A 221 6.91 8.29 -7.05
CA ALA A 221 6.25 7.34 -6.13
C ALA A 221 6.53 7.54 -4.63
N GLU A 222 7.36 8.53 -4.29
CA GLU A 222 7.65 8.94 -2.92
C GLU A 222 7.33 10.42 -2.81
N ASN A 223 6.61 10.78 -1.75
CA ASN A 223 6.43 12.18 -1.41
C ASN A 223 7.82 12.76 -1.16
N PRO A 224 8.20 13.85 -1.85
CA PRO A 224 9.40 14.55 -1.46
C PRO A 224 9.27 14.96 0.01
N PRO A 225 10.34 14.94 0.82
CA PRO A 225 10.27 15.19 2.27
C PRO A 225 9.71 16.57 2.67
N TRP A 226 9.37 17.42 1.69
CA TRP A 226 8.79 18.73 1.83
C TRP A 226 7.28 18.82 1.51
N MET A 227 6.61 17.73 1.12
CA MET A 227 5.19 17.74 0.75
C MET A 227 4.32 17.13 1.87
N THR A 228 3.31 17.87 2.32
CA THR A 228 2.36 17.41 3.35
C THR A 228 1.28 16.48 2.79
N ASP A 229 0.59 15.71 3.63
CA ASP A 229 -0.53 14.84 3.23
C ASP A 229 -1.69 15.62 2.60
N GLU A 230 -1.97 16.83 3.10
CA GLU A 230 -3.01 17.72 2.56
C GLU A 230 -2.63 18.25 1.17
N GLU A 231 -1.37 18.63 0.96
CA GLU A 231 -0.86 19.04 -0.35
C GLU A 231 -0.82 17.87 -1.34
N ALA A 232 -0.43 16.68 -0.88
CA ALA A 232 -0.47 15.47 -1.69
C ALA A 232 -1.90 15.09 -2.08
N LEU A 233 -2.87 15.23 -1.16
CA LEU A 233 -4.30 15.02 -1.43
C LEU A 233 -4.84 16.03 -2.44
N ALA A 234 -4.56 17.32 -2.26
CA ALA A 234 -4.94 18.36 -3.20
C ALA A 234 -4.33 18.13 -4.59
N SER A 235 -3.14 17.52 -4.63
CA SER A 235 -2.43 17.16 -5.85
C SER A 235 -2.83 15.80 -6.41
N GLY A 236 -3.73 15.05 -5.74
CA GLY A 236 -4.21 13.73 -6.15
C GLY A 236 -3.21 12.58 -6.00
N HIS A 237 -2.09 12.77 -5.28
CA HIS A 237 -1.04 11.76 -5.09
C HIS A 237 -1.44 10.61 -4.15
N VAL A 238 -2.57 10.76 -3.48
CA VAL A 238 -3.05 9.84 -2.45
C VAL A 238 -4.48 9.40 -2.72
N MET A 239 -4.74 8.11 -2.52
CA MET A 239 -6.08 7.56 -2.41
C MET A 239 -6.49 7.55 -0.94
N HIS A 240 -7.67 8.13 -0.64
CA HIS A 240 -8.30 8.02 0.68
C HIS A 240 -9.50 7.09 0.65
N GLY A 241 -9.72 6.40 1.76
CA GLY A 241 -10.88 5.57 1.99
C GLY A 241 -12.15 6.36 2.24
N PRO A 242 -13.30 5.67 2.33
CA PRO A 242 -14.59 6.29 2.64
C PRO A 242 -14.60 7.03 3.99
N ASP A 243 -13.72 6.63 4.90
CA ASP A 243 -13.51 7.18 6.24
C ASP A 243 -12.48 8.31 6.30
N GLY A 244 -11.88 8.68 5.15
CA GLY A 244 -10.84 9.70 5.07
C GLY A 244 -9.45 9.22 5.47
N ASN A 245 -9.26 7.92 5.71
CA ASN A 245 -7.93 7.35 5.97
C ASN A 245 -7.14 7.16 4.68
N LEU A 246 -5.83 7.40 4.74
CA LEU A 246 -4.93 7.23 3.60
C LEU A 246 -4.79 5.75 3.25
N ILE A 247 -5.21 5.37 2.04
CA ILE A 247 -5.11 4.01 1.53
C ILE A 247 -3.83 3.80 0.74
N SER A 248 -3.49 4.63 -0.25
CA SER A 248 -2.27 4.40 -1.03
C SER A 248 -1.71 5.67 -1.66
N TRP A 249 -0.39 5.78 -1.65
CA TRP A 249 0.38 6.74 -2.44
C TRP A 249 0.56 6.25 -3.87
N ASP A 250 0.46 7.17 -4.83
CA ASP A 250 0.76 6.98 -6.26
C ASP A 250 0.27 5.65 -6.83
N TRP A 251 -0.91 5.23 -6.37
CA TRP A 251 -1.52 3.95 -6.71
C TRP A 251 -1.66 3.81 -8.22
N GLN A 252 -2.01 4.90 -8.91
CA GLN A 252 -2.10 4.96 -10.35
C GLN A 252 -0.74 4.76 -11.04
N VAL A 253 0.38 5.22 -10.46
CA VAL A 253 1.72 4.93 -10.98
C VAL A 253 2.02 3.43 -10.84
N LYS A 254 1.71 2.83 -9.69
CA LYS A 254 1.89 1.39 -9.47
C LYS A 254 1.08 0.57 -10.48
N GLU A 255 -0.16 0.97 -10.76
CA GLU A 255 -0.99 0.32 -11.77
C GLU A 255 -0.42 0.45 -13.17
N ILE A 256 0.07 1.64 -13.55
CA ILE A 256 0.73 1.84 -14.85
C ILE A 256 1.99 0.97 -14.95
N MET A 257 2.81 0.92 -13.90
CA MET A 257 4.04 0.11 -13.88
C MET A 257 3.75 -1.39 -13.91
N ALA A 258 2.65 -1.83 -13.30
CA ALA A 258 2.18 -3.22 -13.36
C ALA A 258 1.54 -3.56 -14.71
N SER A 259 1.17 -2.56 -15.52
CA SER A 259 0.51 -2.75 -16.80
C SER A 259 1.50 -3.02 -17.92
N THR A 260 1.25 -4.06 -18.73
CA THR A 260 2.06 -4.32 -19.91
C THR A 260 1.80 -3.32 -21.04
N ARG A 261 0.55 -2.83 -21.14
CA ARG A 261 0.12 -1.86 -22.16
C ARG A 261 -1.06 -1.03 -21.66
N GLY A 262 -1.21 0.18 -22.20
CA GLY A 262 -2.29 1.04 -21.77
C GLY A 262 -2.51 2.30 -22.59
N LEU A 263 -3.55 3.03 -22.20
CA LEU A 263 -4.00 4.28 -22.80
C LEU A 263 -4.08 5.35 -21.73
N ALA A 264 -3.36 6.46 -21.89
CA ALA A 264 -3.49 7.63 -21.04
C ALA A 264 -4.38 8.67 -21.73
N ILE A 265 -5.50 9.02 -21.08
CA ILE A 265 -6.47 9.99 -21.61
C ILE A 265 -6.08 11.40 -21.13
N HIS A 266 -5.87 12.28 -22.09
CA HIS A 266 -5.68 13.71 -21.89
C HIS A 266 -6.77 14.49 -22.63
N ASP A 267 -6.92 15.79 -22.32
CA ASP A 267 -7.98 16.63 -22.87
C ASP A 267 -8.04 16.67 -24.40
N GLN A 268 -6.89 16.54 -25.07
CA GLN A 268 -6.77 16.71 -26.53
C GLN A 268 -6.23 15.48 -27.27
N PHE A 269 -5.75 14.48 -26.54
CA PHE A 269 -5.11 13.31 -27.14
C PHE A 269 -5.16 12.11 -26.18
N ILE A 270 -4.93 10.93 -26.75
CA ILE A 270 -4.73 9.69 -26.01
C ILE A 270 -3.31 9.21 -26.29
N ALA A 271 -2.52 9.05 -25.24
CA ALA A 271 -1.20 8.43 -25.34
C ALA A 271 -1.34 6.92 -25.21
N LEU A 272 -0.59 6.17 -26.01
CA LEU A 272 -0.55 4.72 -25.98
C LEU A 272 0.82 4.32 -25.48
N PHE A 273 0.88 3.41 -24.52
CA PHE A 273 2.12 2.81 -24.06
C PHE A 273 2.05 1.30 -24.19
N ASP A 274 3.16 0.70 -24.61
CA ASP A 274 3.33 -0.75 -24.73
C ASP A 274 4.76 -1.12 -24.31
N TYR A 275 4.86 -1.88 -23.23
CA TYR A 275 6.10 -2.34 -22.64
C TYR A 275 6.42 -3.80 -23.00
N SER A 276 5.61 -4.47 -23.83
CA SER A 276 5.72 -5.91 -24.10
C SER A 276 6.84 -6.32 -25.06
N GLY A 277 7.61 -5.39 -25.63
CA GLY A 277 8.60 -5.74 -26.66
C GLY A 277 9.65 -4.70 -27.00
N MET A 278 9.36 -3.41 -26.86
CA MET A 278 10.27 -2.25 -26.93
C MET A 278 9.41 -1.03 -26.56
N ALA A 279 9.80 -0.24 -25.56
CA ALA A 279 8.98 0.86 -25.07
C ALA A 279 8.72 1.90 -26.18
N HIS A 280 7.52 1.88 -26.76
CA HIS A 280 7.10 2.82 -27.78
C HIS A 280 5.85 3.57 -27.31
N VAL A 281 5.97 4.90 -27.21
CA VAL A 281 4.82 5.77 -26.97
C VAL A 281 4.27 6.23 -28.32
N LYS A 282 2.99 5.96 -28.58
CA LYS A 282 2.26 6.47 -29.75
C LYS A 282 1.17 7.44 -29.26
N TRP A 283 0.72 8.35 -30.13
CA TRP A 283 -0.27 9.35 -29.77
C TRP A 283 -1.43 9.32 -30.77
N ILE A 284 -2.66 9.36 -30.26
CA ILE A 284 -3.88 9.57 -31.03
C ILE A 284 -4.41 10.96 -30.67
N SER A 285 -4.40 11.89 -31.63
CA SER A 285 -5.08 13.17 -31.45
C SER A 285 -6.60 12.95 -31.45
N LEU A 286 -7.29 13.56 -30.50
CA LEU A 286 -8.74 13.64 -30.49
C LEU A 286 -9.16 14.88 -31.27
N ARG A 287 -10.14 14.73 -32.17
CA ARG A 287 -10.75 15.90 -32.83
C ARG A 287 -11.66 16.63 -31.84
N ALA A 288 -11.87 17.93 -32.02
CA ALA A 288 -12.64 18.77 -31.09
C ALA A 288 -14.08 18.25 -30.79
N GLU A 289 -14.68 17.52 -31.72
CA GLU A 289 -16.04 16.95 -31.59
C GLU A 289 -16.03 15.43 -31.34
N GLU A 290 -14.85 14.82 -31.31
CA GLU A 290 -14.72 13.38 -31.15
C GLU A 290 -14.94 12.97 -29.70
N LYS A 291 -15.77 11.94 -29.51
CA LYS A 291 -15.99 11.39 -28.18
C LYS A 291 -14.76 10.60 -27.75
N ILE A 292 -14.42 10.67 -26.46
CA ILE A 292 -13.29 9.93 -25.87
C ILE A 292 -13.34 8.44 -26.22
N ILE A 293 -14.53 7.83 -26.21
CA ILE A 293 -14.72 6.41 -26.56
C ILE A 293 -14.19 6.06 -27.96
N ASP A 294 -14.39 6.91 -28.96
CA ASP A 294 -13.94 6.64 -30.33
C ASP A 294 -12.41 6.60 -30.40
N GLY A 295 -11.76 7.54 -29.71
CA GLY A 295 -10.31 7.54 -29.53
C GLY A 295 -9.80 6.31 -28.79
N VAL A 296 -10.48 5.92 -27.69
CA VAL A 296 -10.13 4.74 -26.89
C VAL A 296 -10.25 3.46 -27.72
N ILE A 297 -11.36 3.25 -28.45
CA ILE A 297 -11.56 2.06 -29.29
C ILE A 297 -10.48 1.97 -30.37
N ARG A 298 -10.07 3.09 -30.98
CA ARG A 298 -8.93 3.09 -31.90
C ARG A 298 -7.63 2.68 -31.20
N GLY A 299 -7.38 3.23 -30.01
CA GLY A 299 -6.20 2.89 -29.21
C GLY A 299 -6.14 1.40 -28.88
N LEU A 300 -7.25 0.82 -28.43
CA LEU A 300 -7.35 -0.60 -28.11
C LEU A 300 -7.08 -1.49 -29.32
N LYS A 301 -7.58 -1.12 -30.51
CA LYS A 301 -7.27 -1.83 -31.77
C LYS A 301 -5.80 -1.75 -32.14
N MET A 302 -5.18 -0.57 -31.97
CA MET A 302 -3.74 -0.38 -32.23
C MET A 302 -2.86 -1.21 -31.27
N LEU A 303 -3.36 -1.51 -30.08
CA LEU A 303 -2.71 -2.37 -29.08
C LEU A 303 -3.10 -3.85 -29.21
N ASN A 304 -3.89 -4.23 -30.22
CA ASN A 304 -4.43 -5.59 -30.42
C ASN A 304 -5.17 -6.13 -29.18
N VAL A 305 -5.98 -5.30 -28.54
CA VAL A 305 -6.83 -5.66 -27.38
C VAL A 305 -8.24 -6.04 -27.83
N CYS A 306 -8.70 -5.46 -28.95
CA CYS A 306 -10.00 -5.71 -29.57
C CYS A 306 -9.94 -5.66 -31.11
#